data_AF-A0A820EV33-F1
#
_entry.id   AF-A0A820EV33-F1
#
_cell.length_a   1.000
_cell.length_b   1.000
_cell.length_c   1.000
_cell.angle_alpha   90.00
_cell.angle_beta   90.00
_cell.angle_gamma   90.00
#
_symmetry.space_group_name_H-M   'P 1'
#
loop_
_entity.id
_entity.type
_entity.pdbx_description
1 polymer ?
#
loop_
_entity_poly.entity_id
_entity_poly.type
_entity_poly.pdbx_seq_one_letter_code
_entity_poly.pdbx_strand_id
1 'polypeptide(L)'
;MYSSILSCPCRNSSISRSKVISIEVKTHPFCTSHFVRDDRWFKYWTMKFLNGSIDPTPSFYFNDFRKNGWKFFNYVKILCDTVNISLANIVHSFQAKYFFSPQLITPLQLSETIQDWEASLRSQ
;
A
#
# COMPACT_ATOMS: atom_id res chain seq x y z
N MET A 1 -43.50 11.17 -18.43
CA MET A 1 -42.29 11.47 -17.64
C MET A 1 -41.12 10.75 -18.28
N TYR A 2 -40.12 11.49 -18.73
CA TYR A 2 -38.99 11.01 -19.53
C TYR A 2 -37.99 10.31 -18.61
N SER A 3 -37.97 8.97 -18.61
CA SER A 3 -36.88 8.21 -18.03
C SER A 3 -35.69 8.34 -18.97
N SER A 4 -34.94 9.44 -18.83
CA SER A 4 -33.67 9.63 -19.50
C SER A 4 -32.77 8.45 -19.15
N ILE A 5 -32.62 7.52 -20.09
CA ILE A 5 -31.63 6.47 -20.07
C ILE A 5 -30.28 7.20 -20.05
N LEU A 6 -29.71 7.36 -18.85
CA LEU A 6 -28.30 7.70 -18.67
C LEU A 6 -27.48 6.49 -19.12
N SER A 7 -27.44 6.24 -20.42
CA SER A 7 -26.43 5.38 -21.01
C SER A 7 -25.16 6.20 -21.09
N CYS A 8 -24.27 6.02 -20.11
CA CYS A 8 -22.92 6.56 -20.22
C CYS A 8 -22.21 5.73 -21.30
N PRO A 9 -21.85 6.30 -22.47
CA PRO A 9 -21.02 5.57 -23.41
C PRO A 9 -19.66 5.35 -22.76
N CYS A 10 -19.37 4.12 -22.36
CA CYS A 10 -18.02 3.74 -21.95
C CYS A 10 -17.09 3.94 -23.15
N ARG A 11 -16.39 5.10 -23.22
CA ARG A 11 -15.37 5.34 -24.26
C ARG A 11 -14.23 4.33 -24.20
N ASN A 12 -13.99 3.75 -23.03
CA ASN A 12 -12.92 2.78 -22.78
C ASN A 12 -13.52 1.50 -22.16
N SER A 13 -13.23 0.34 -22.75
CA SER A 13 -13.63 -0.98 -22.25
C SER A 13 -12.82 -1.43 -21.02
N SER A 14 -11.69 -0.77 -20.77
CA SER A 14 -10.87 -0.96 -19.58
C SER A 14 -10.40 0.38 -19.03
N ILE A 15 -10.30 0.45 -17.70
CA ILE A 15 -9.73 1.59 -16.99
C ILE A 15 -8.66 1.09 -16.01
N SER A 16 -7.51 1.76 -15.98
CA SER A 16 -6.47 1.40 -15.00
C SER A 16 -7.02 1.58 -13.58
N ARG A 17 -6.77 0.61 -12.70
CA ARG A 17 -7.24 0.68 -11.30
C ARG A 17 -6.75 1.94 -10.59
N SER A 18 -5.54 2.40 -10.94
CA SER A 18 -4.96 3.64 -10.42
C SER A 18 -5.80 4.90 -10.68
N LYS A 19 -6.63 4.91 -11.74
CA LYS A 19 -7.49 6.05 -12.08
C LYS A 19 -8.77 6.12 -11.27
N VAL A 20 -9.14 5.03 -10.59
CA VAL A 20 -10.43 4.89 -9.91
C VAL A 20 -10.27 4.70 -8.40
N ILE A 21 -9.19 4.02 -7.99
CA ILE A 21 -8.95 3.69 -6.59
C ILE A 21 -7.56 4.17 -6.19
N SER A 22 -7.51 5.01 -5.15
CA SER A 22 -6.28 5.41 -4.47
C SER A 22 -6.12 4.58 -3.20
N ILE A 23 -4.93 4.02 -2.98
CA ILE A 23 -4.57 3.29 -1.77
C ILE A 23 -3.52 4.11 -1.04
N GLU A 24 -3.86 4.61 0.14
CA GLU A 24 -2.90 5.22 1.05
C GLU A 24 -2.46 4.18 2.08
N VAL A 25 -1.17 3.87 2.08
CA VAL A 25 -0.59 2.92 3.03
C VAL A 25 -0.01 3.68 4.21
N LYS A 26 -0.33 3.21 5.43
CA LYS A 26 0.27 3.70 6.67
C LYS A 26 0.95 2.55 7.41
N THR A 27 2.24 2.71 7.68
CA THR A 27 2.98 1.79 8.56
C THR A 27 2.89 2.24 10.02
N HIS A 28 3.22 1.33 10.93
CA HIS A 28 3.15 1.60 12.36
C HIS A 28 4.05 2.79 12.74
N PRO A 29 3.60 3.75 13.58
CA PRO A 29 4.36 4.95 13.91
C PRO A 29 5.76 4.68 14.48
N PHE A 30 5.96 3.53 15.12
CA PHE A 30 7.27 3.11 15.59
C PHE A 30 8.33 2.99 14.47
N CYS A 31 7.92 2.62 13.26
CA CYS A 31 8.83 2.50 12.12
C CYS A 31 9.44 3.84 11.67
N THR A 32 8.81 4.96 12.04
CA THR A 32 9.34 6.30 11.79
C THR A 32 10.04 6.91 12.99
N SER A 33 10.11 6.20 14.12
CA SER A 33 10.74 6.67 15.35
C SER A 33 12.26 6.79 15.23
N HIS A 34 12.86 7.63 16.10
CA HIS A 34 14.31 7.78 16.20
C HIS A 34 15.03 6.48 16.57
N PHE A 35 14.36 5.56 17.27
CA PHE A 35 14.97 4.27 17.62
C PHE A 35 15.22 3.37 16.41
N VAL A 36 14.45 3.55 15.33
CA VAL A 36 14.51 2.72 14.11
C VAL A 36 15.22 3.44 12.96
N ARG A 37 15.01 4.76 12.81
CA ARG A 37 15.58 5.53 11.69
C ARG A 37 17.01 6.00 11.92
N ASP A 38 17.42 6.13 13.17
CA ASP A 38 18.59 6.90 13.54
C ASP A 38 19.51 6.11 14.47
N ASP A 39 20.79 6.01 14.10
CA ASP A 39 21.79 5.25 14.84
C ASP A 39 22.44 6.07 15.97
N ARG A 40 22.03 7.32 16.20
CA ARG A 40 22.63 8.20 17.23
C ARG A 40 22.57 7.60 18.62
N TRP A 41 21.47 6.93 18.98
CA TRP A 41 21.35 6.28 20.28
C TRP A 41 22.34 5.11 20.39
N PHE A 42 22.52 4.31 19.34
CA PHE A 42 23.55 3.26 19.30
C PHE A 42 24.97 3.84 19.43
N LYS A 43 25.27 4.91 18.72
CA LYS A 43 26.58 5.61 18.79
C LYS A 43 26.87 6.14 20.19
N TYR A 44 25.86 6.73 20.85
CA TYR A 44 25.98 7.20 22.22
C TYR A 44 26.38 6.08 23.20
N TRP A 45 25.71 4.93 23.11
CA TRP A 45 26.02 3.80 23.98
C TRP A 45 27.38 3.19 23.67
N THR A 46 27.68 2.92 22.40
CA THR A 46 28.96 2.33 21.98
C THR A 46 30.16 3.20 22.32
N MET A 47 30.10 4.52 22.14
CA MET A 47 31.20 5.41 22.55
C MET A 47 31.43 5.38 24.07
N LYS A 48 30.38 5.35 24.89
CA LYS A 48 30.51 5.22 26.35
C LYS A 48 31.13 3.89 26.76
N PHE A 49 30.78 2.79 26.10
CA PHE A 49 31.38 1.48 26.37
C PHE A 49 32.84 1.38 25.91
N LEU A 50 33.18 1.96 24.75
CA LEU A 50 34.52 1.88 24.17
C LEU A 50 35.53 2.82 24.84
N ASN A 51 35.09 3.96 25.37
CA ASN A 51 35.97 4.95 25.99
C ASN A 51 36.30 4.66 27.47
N GLY A 52 35.92 3.49 28.00
CA GLY A 52 36.29 3.06 29.36
C GLY A 52 35.73 3.91 30.51
N SER A 53 34.92 4.94 30.22
CA SER A 53 34.31 5.84 31.19
C SER A 53 33.03 5.24 31.78
N ILE A 54 33.12 4.02 32.27
CA ILE A 54 32.09 3.41 33.11
C ILE A 54 32.50 3.71 34.55
N ASP A 55 31.71 4.53 35.24
CA ASP A 55 31.76 4.61 36.70
C ASP A 55 31.86 3.20 37.28
N PRO A 56 32.75 2.94 38.25
CA PRO A 56 32.91 1.65 38.89
C PRO A 56 31.71 1.38 39.80
N THR A 57 30.54 1.17 39.22
CA THR A 57 29.38 0.60 39.91
C THR A 57 29.17 -0.82 39.40
N PRO A 58 28.82 -1.74 40.31
CA PRO A 58 28.97 -3.16 40.06
C PRO A 58 28.01 -3.60 38.95
N SER A 59 28.56 -4.28 37.95
CA SER A 59 27.86 -5.18 37.04
C SER A 59 26.68 -4.59 36.26
N PHE A 60 26.96 -4.08 35.06
CA PHE A 60 26.00 -4.27 33.96
C PHE A 60 25.79 -5.77 33.76
N TYR A 61 24.76 -6.33 34.39
CA TYR A 61 24.37 -7.72 34.26
C TYR A 61 24.18 -8.07 32.77
N PHE A 62 24.42 -9.33 32.40
CA PHE A 62 24.22 -9.82 31.02
C PHE A 62 22.83 -9.47 30.45
N ASN A 63 21.84 -9.32 31.34
CA ASN A 63 20.46 -9.00 31.03
C ASN A 63 20.15 -7.50 30.93
N ASP A 64 21.15 -6.62 31.03
CA ASP A 64 20.91 -5.19 30.87
C ASP A 64 20.49 -4.87 29.43
N PHE A 65 19.27 -4.34 29.28
CA PHE A 65 18.72 -3.94 28.00
C PHE A 65 19.59 -2.91 27.28
N ARG A 66 20.37 -2.08 27.99
CA ARG A 66 21.27 -1.11 27.35
C ARG A 66 22.43 -1.78 26.61
N LYS A 67 22.80 -3.01 26.99
CA LYS A 67 23.88 -3.79 26.36
C LYS A 67 23.40 -4.59 25.14
N ASN A 68 22.21 -5.18 25.20
CA ASN A 68 21.68 -6.08 24.16
C ASN A 68 20.41 -5.58 23.47
N GLY A 69 19.65 -4.69 24.12
CA GLY A 69 18.40 -4.08 23.65
C GLY A 69 18.53 -3.42 22.29
N TRP A 70 19.72 -2.90 21.97
CA TRP A 70 19.97 -2.26 20.70
C TRP A 70 19.77 -3.18 19.48
N LYS A 71 20.07 -4.48 19.65
CA LYS A 71 19.90 -5.48 18.59
C LYS A 71 18.44 -5.66 18.22
N PHE A 72 17.52 -5.48 19.17
CA PHE A 72 16.08 -5.57 18.91
C PHE A 72 15.59 -4.48 17.97
N PHE A 73 16.10 -3.26 18.10
CA PHE A 73 15.72 -2.18 17.18
C PHE A 73 16.21 -2.42 15.75
N ASN A 74 17.34 -3.11 15.56
CA ASN A 74 17.77 -3.54 14.22
C ASN A 74 16.82 -4.58 13.62
N TYR A 75 16.34 -5.55 14.41
CA TYR A 75 15.33 -6.49 13.92
C TYR A 75 14.03 -5.77 13.55
N VAL A 76 13.58 -4.84 14.39
CA VAL A 76 12.38 -4.05 14.09
C VAL A 76 12.59 -3.16 12.86
N LYS A 77 13.78 -2.61 12.66
CA LYS A 77 14.14 -1.86 11.44
C LYS A 77 13.97 -2.70 10.19
N ILE A 78 14.56 -3.90 10.17
CA ILE A 78 14.43 -4.83 9.04
C ILE A 78 12.96 -5.16 8.78
N LEU A 79 12.18 -5.40 9.84
CA LEU A 79 10.75 -5.67 9.72
C LEU A 79 10.00 -4.47 9.10
N CYS A 80 10.25 -3.27 9.61
CA CYS A 80 9.66 -2.03 9.10
C CYS A 80 10.01 -1.80 7.63
N ASP A 81 11.27 -1.99 7.24
CA ASP A 81 11.73 -1.84 5.86
C ASP A 81 11.08 -2.89 4.95
N THR A 82 11.00 -4.14 5.41
CA THR A 82 10.34 -5.24 4.68
C THR A 82 8.86 -4.92 4.44
N VAL A 83 8.15 -4.49 5.49
CA VAL A 83 6.74 -4.13 5.38
C VAL A 83 6.53 -2.96 4.41
N ASN A 84 7.37 -1.91 4.48
CA ASN A 84 7.31 -0.79 3.54
C ASN A 84 7.48 -1.25 2.08
N ILE A 85 8.47 -2.11 1.82
CA ILE A 85 8.72 -2.65 0.47
C ILE A 85 7.55 -3.52 0.01
N SER A 86 7.07 -4.43 0.86
CA SER A 86 5.94 -5.30 0.52
C SER A 86 4.70 -4.50 0.19
N LEU A 87 4.40 -3.45 0.97
CA LEU A 87 3.25 -2.60 0.72
C LEU A 87 3.40 -1.80 -0.56
N ALA A 88 4.59 -1.23 -0.83
CA ALA A 88 4.87 -0.55 -2.09
C ALA A 88 4.67 -1.49 -3.29
N ASN A 89 5.15 -2.73 -3.19
CA ASN A 89 4.98 -3.75 -4.24
C ASN A 89 3.51 -4.14 -4.44
N ILE A 90 2.74 -4.29 -3.35
CA ILE A 90 1.31 -4.60 -3.42
C ILE A 90 0.55 -3.45 -4.10
N VAL A 91 0.81 -2.20 -3.70
CA VAL A 91 0.18 -1.02 -4.30
C VAL A 91 0.54 -0.93 -5.78
N HIS A 92 1.81 -1.07 -6.12
CA HIS A 92 2.27 -1.05 -7.51
C HIS A 92 1.59 -2.16 -8.35
N SER A 93 1.56 -3.40 -7.85
CA SER A 93 0.90 -4.52 -8.51
C SER A 93 -0.61 -4.29 -8.67
N PHE A 94 -1.26 -3.71 -7.67
CA PHE A 94 -2.67 -3.39 -7.73
C PHE A 94 -2.97 -2.31 -8.77
N GLN A 95 -2.19 -1.23 -8.77
CA GLN A 95 -2.35 -0.10 -9.69
C GLN A 95 -2.05 -0.47 -11.15
N ALA A 96 -1.16 -1.43 -11.37
CA ALA A 96 -0.86 -1.98 -12.69
C ALA A 96 -2.01 -2.80 -13.31
N LYS A 97 -2.99 -3.22 -12.50
CA LYS A 97 -4.18 -3.94 -13.00
C LYS A 97 -5.17 -2.98 -13.65
N TYR A 98 -6.06 -3.56 -14.45
CA TYR A 98 -7.18 -2.86 -15.07
C TYR A 98 -8.51 -3.37 -14.51
N PHE A 99 -9.49 -2.48 -14.40
CA PHE A 99 -10.89 -2.85 -14.30
C PHE A 99 -11.44 -3.01 -15.71
N PHE A 100 -12.07 -4.14 -15.98
CA PHE A 100 -12.78 -4.39 -17.23
C PHE A 100 -14.27 -4.19 -16.95
N SER A 101 -14.95 -3.44 -17.82
CA SER A 101 -16.42 -3.37 -17.76
C SER A 101 -16.99 -4.70 -18.25
N PRO A 102 -17.91 -5.36 -17.51
CA PRO A 102 -18.57 -6.57 -17.98
C PRO A 102 -19.52 -6.33 -19.16
N GLN A 103 -19.72 -5.08 -19.59
CA GLN A 103 -20.52 -4.71 -20.75
C GLN A 103 -19.75 -4.93 -22.07
N LEU A 104 -19.14 -6.09 -22.24
CA LEU A 104 -18.76 -6.59 -23.57
C LEU A 104 -20.06 -6.99 -24.28
N ILE A 105 -20.81 -6.00 -24.76
CA ILE A 105 -21.92 -6.27 -25.68
C ILE A 105 -21.28 -6.88 -26.92
N THR A 106 -21.52 -8.17 -27.11
CA THR A 106 -21.05 -8.88 -28.30
C THR A 106 -21.74 -8.31 -29.55
N PRO A 107 -21.15 -8.39 -30.75
CA PRO A 107 -21.79 -7.91 -31.98
C PRO A 107 -23.21 -8.47 -32.18
N LEU A 108 -23.45 -9.68 -31.70
CA LEU A 108 -24.76 -10.33 -31.71
C LEU A 108 -25.77 -9.59 -30.82
N GLN A 109 -25.42 -9.34 -29.56
CA GLN A 109 -26.27 -8.61 -28.61
C GLN A 109 -26.55 -7.17 -29.08
N LEU A 110 -25.60 -6.56 -29.78
CA LEU A 110 -25.80 -5.25 -30.41
C LEU A 110 -26.83 -5.31 -31.54
N SER A 111 -26.77 -6.35 -32.39
CA SER A 111 -27.72 -6.51 -33.48
C SER A 111 -29.15 -6.74 -32.99
N GLU A 112 -29.32 -7.53 -31.92
CA GLU A 112 -30.62 -7.78 -31.29
C GLU A 112 -31.20 -6.49 -30.70
N THR A 113 -30.37 -5.71 -29.99
CA THR A 113 -30.80 -4.43 -29.40
C THR A 113 -31.22 -3.41 -30.47
N ILE A 114 -30.54 -3.39 -31.62
CA ILE A 114 -30.89 -2.52 -32.75
C ILE A 114 -32.23 -2.93 -33.36
N GLN A 115 -32.46 -4.23 -33.57
CA GLN A 115 -33.71 -4.73 -34.13
C GLN A 115 -34.91 -4.45 -33.22
N ASP A 116 -34.76 -4.66 -31.91
CA ASP A 116 -35.81 -4.36 -30.93
C ASP A 116 -36.15 -2.88 -30.89
N TRP A 117 -35.13 -2.01 -30.99
CA TRP A 117 -35.33 -0.57 -31.04
C TRP A 117 -36.04 -0.12 -32.32
N GLU A 118 -35.66 -0.67 -33.48
CA GLU A 118 -36.35 -0.39 -34.75
C GLU A 118 -37.79 -0.92 -34.78
N ALA A 119 -38.10 -2.02 -34.10
CA ALA A 119 -39.46 -2.54 -33.96
C ALA A 119 -40.31 -1.64 -33.04
N SER A 120 -39.72 -1.09 -31.98
CA SER A 120 -40.39 -0.14 -31.09
C SER A 120 -40.69 1.20 -31.77
N LEU A 121 -39.85 1.65 -32.70
CA LEU A 121 -40.10 2.86 -33.50
C LEU A 121 -41.16 2.66 -34.58
N ARG A 122 -41.31 1.44 -35.10
CA ARG A 122 -42.34 1.11 -36.10
C ARG A 122 -43.73 0.84 -35.51
N SER A 123 -43.83 0.74 -34.18
CA SER A 123 -45.09 0.52 -33.46
C SER A 123 -45.66 1.80 -32.81
N GLN A 124 -45.03 2.95 -33.04
CA GLN A 124 -45.56 4.29 -32.77
C GLN A 124 -46.04 4.94 -34.07
#